data_AF-A0A2V1JTV3-F1
#
_entry.id   AF-A0A2V1JTV3-F1
#
_cell.length_a   1.000
_cell.length_b   1.000
_cell.length_c   1.000
_cell.angle_alpha   90.00
_cell.angle_beta   90.00
_cell.angle_gamma   90.00
#
_symmetry.space_group_name_H-M   'P 1'
#
loop_
_entity.id
_entity.type
_entity.pdbx_description
1 polymer ?
#
loop_
_entity_poly.entity_id
_entity_poly.type
_entity_poly.pdbx_seq_one_letter_code
_entity_poly.pdbx_strand_id
1 'polypeptide(L)'
;MLQTYKSYTRRTLAMLLAVLVAVGALFSGSFPVHAADGTISYKAGANIPYGSYFTSRMSFDGSNTAYCVEPLKKTPSSGSYSYDLLSQNSPLRKALYYLNGGYGYDKVVKDKYFSGWSDDNSYVIGHLVVAYIYAGNSADTGAFHGAPQSYIDKALEVASAIQGLPNPPEGFRAFIVPGQGSQTIAGSWYQVPNGWIELKKSSANGSVSDGNPNYSLKGAVYGIYQGEKLIQKLTTDENGYARSGELEEGDYTIKELSSSKGYIVDTKAHKVTVKAEQTSAANVTDIPQNNPMNLVLEKLDAETKKASPQGAASLANAEFTVKFYTEQSDSDPAEAGKKPARTWVLKTDVSGKMHFTKDSFVSGDAFYYTSDGKTVCLPH
;
A
#
# COMPACT_ATOMS: atom_id res chain seq x y z
N MET A 1 22.08 52.80 -2.91
CA MET A 1 22.00 52.77 -1.44
C MET A 1 20.79 52.01 -0.88
N LEU A 2 19.60 52.02 -1.52
CA LEU A 2 18.42 51.29 -1.00
C LEU A 2 18.43 49.75 -1.15
N GLN A 3 19.13 49.19 -2.15
CA GLN A 3 19.16 47.73 -2.35
C GLN A 3 20.04 46.98 -1.34
N THR A 4 21.14 47.60 -0.91
CA THR A 4 22.05 47.01 0.09
C THR A 4 21.41 46.96 1.47
N TYR A 5 20.58 47.96 1.82
CA TYR A 5 19.88 48.01 3.11
C TYR A 5 18.87 46.85 3.27
N LYS A 6 18.09 46.53 2.22
CA LYS A 6 17.13 45.40 2.23
C LYS A 6 17.79 44.01 2.37
N SER A 7 19.04 43.86 1.93
CA SER A 7 19.79 42.60 2.06
C SER A 7 20.25 42.35 3.49
N TYR A 8 20.74 43.40 4.17
CA TYR A 8 21.19 43.31 5.57
C TYR A 8 20.03 43.05 6.54
N THR A 9 18.87 43.68 6.34
CA THR A 9 17.70 43.46 7.22
C THR A 9 17.14 42.04 7.10
N ARG A 10 17.20 41.41 5.93
CA ARG A 10 16.76 40.01 5.75
C ARG A 10 17.71 39.01 6.42
N ARG A 11 19.01 39.28 6.42
CA ARG A 11 20.02 38.42 7.07
C ARG A 11 19.97 38.51 8.60
N THR A 12 19.71 39.69 9.16
CA THR A 12 19.55 39.85 10.62
C THR A 12 18.24 39.28 11.13
N LEU A 13 17.13 39.41 10.38
CA LEU A 13 15.85 38.77 10.73
C LEU A 13 15.95 37.23 10.70
N ALA A 14 16.66 36.67 9.72
CA ALA A 14 16.86 35.23 9.60
C ALA A 14 17.72 34.66 10.75
N MET A 15 18.75 35.39 11.21
CA MET A 15 19.53 34.97 12.39
C MET A 15 18.71 35.05 13.68
N LEU A 16 17.88 36.10 13.86
CA LEU A 16 17.00 36.21 15.03
C LEU A 16 15.95 35.09 15.09
N LEU A 17 15.41 34.67 13.95
CA LEU A 17 14.49 33.54 13.87
C LEU A 17 15.18 32.20 14.20
N ALA A 18 16.42 32.00 13.73
CA ALA A 18 17.20 30.79 14.02
C ALA A 18 17.58 30.68 15.51
N VAL A 19 17.89 31.80 16.16
CA VAL A 19 18.18 31.85 17.60
C VAL A 19 16.92 31.59 18.43
N LEU A 20 15.75 32.07 18.01
CA LEU A 20 14.46 31.77 18.67
C LEU A 20 14.06 30.28 18.57
N VAL A 21 14.33 29.63 17.43
CA VAL A 21 14.12 28.18 17.26
C VAL A 21 15.11 27.36 18.12
N ALA A 22 16.36 27.81 18.23
CA ALA A 22 17.38 27.14 19.05
C ALA A 22 17.11 27.26 20.57
N VAL A 23 16.55 28.37 21.05
CA VAL A 23 16.20 28.54 22.47
C VAL A 23 14.93 27.76 22.83
N GLY A 24 13.98 27.58 21.91
CA GLY A 24 12.82 26.70 22.11
C GLY A 24 13.19 25.22 22.25
N ALA A 25 14.30 24.79 21.64
CA ALA A 25 14.81 23.42 21.72
C ALA A 25 15.60 23.12 23.02
N LEU A 26 15.93 24.13 23.82
CA LEU A 26 16.70 23.98 25.07
C LEU A 26 15.82 23.86 26.33
N PHE A 27 14.49 23.98 26.19
CA PHE A 27 13.51 23.80 27.27
C PHE A 27 12.49 22.70 26.96
N SER A 28 12.87 21.68 26.20
CA SER A 28 12.08 20.45 26.03
C SER A 28 12.20 19.59 27.29
N GLY A 29 11.50 20.01 28.34
CA GLY A 29 10.97 19.04 29.29
C GLY A 29 10.10 18.04 28.51
N SER A 30 10.28 16.76 28.79
CA SER A 30 9.45 15.69 28.25
C SER A 30 8.01 15.84 28.77
N PHE A 31 7.19 16.60 28.05
CA PHE A 31 5.75 16.60 28.26
C PHE A 31 5.14 15.41 27.52
N PRO A 32 4.30 14.58 28.18
CA PRO A 32 3.56 13.53 27.50
C PRO A 32 2.58 14.18 26.51
N VAL A 33 2.82 13.97 25.22
CA VAL A 33 1.90 14.39 24.15
C VAL A 33 0.70 13.44 24.18
N HIS A 34 -0.43 13.93 24.69
CA HIS A 34 -1.69 13.19 24.67
C HIS A 34 -2.25 13.20 23.23
N ALA A 35 -2.67 12.03 22.73
CA ALA A 35 -3.37 11.93 21.45
C ALA A 35 -4.69 12.73 21.48
N ALA A 36 -5.25 13.04 20.31
CA ALA A 36 -6.40 13.94 20.13
C ALA A 36 -7.69 13.58 20.91
N ASP A 37 -7.77 12.37 21.48
CA ASP A 37 -8.88 11.94 22.34
C ASP A 37 -8.34 11.57 23.72
N GLY A 38 -7.99 12.55 24.55
CA GLY A 38 -7.34 12.37 25.86
C GLY A 38 -8.19 11.73 26.96
N THR A 39 -9.34 11.15 26.60
CA THR A 39 -10.24 10.44 27.53
C THR A 39 -10.90 9.24 26.85
N ILE A 40 -11.16 8.18 27.62
CA ILE A 40 -11.96 7.02 27.20
C ILE A 40 -13.28 6.94 28.00
N SER A 41 -14.30 6.32 27.42
CA SER A 41 -15.55 5.99 28.10
C SER A 41 -15.48 4.59 28.71
N TYR A 42 -15.27 4.48 30.02
CA TYR A 42 -15.14 3.23 30.75
C TYR A 42 -16.47 2.71 31.32
N LYS A 43 -16.63 1.38 31.33
CA LYS A 43 -17.76 0.66 31.92
C LYS A 43 -17.29 -0.59 32.68
N ALA A 44 -17.60 -0.69 33.97
CA ALA A 44 -17.17 -1.79 34.84
C ALA A 44 -17.83 -3.16 34.55
N GLY A 45 -19.01 -3.17 33.93
CA GLY A 45 -19.75 -4.39 33.57
C GLY A 45 -20.10 -5.31 34.74
N ALA A 46 -20.45 -6.57 34.45
CA ALA A 46 -20.90 -7.55 35.43
C ALA A 46 -19.74 -8.18 36.21
N ASN A 47 -20.01 -8.64 37.44
CA ASN A 47 -19.02 -9.38 38.23
C ASN A 47 -18.93 -10.84 37.75
N ILE A 48 -17.70 -11.29 37.53
CA ILE A 48 -17.34 -12.66 37.18
C ILE A 48 -16.62 -13.28 38.39
N PRO A 49 -17.27 -14.22 39.11
CA PRO A 49 -16.68 -14.85 40.28
C PRO A 49 -15.56 -15.82 39.88
N TYR A 50 -14.53 -15.91 40.72
CA TYR A 50 -13.49 -16.91 40.60
C TYR A 50 -12.95 -17.27 41.99
N GLY A 51 -12.93 -18.57 42.31
CA GLY A 51 -12.52 -19.04 43.64
C GLY A 51 -13.29 -18.36 44.78
N SER A 52 -12.58 -17.61 45.62
CA SER A 52 -13.16 -16.85 46.73
C SER A 52 -13.34 -15.34 46.45
N TYR A 53 -13.12 -14.90 45.21
CA TYR A 53 -13.18 -13.49 44.83
C TYR A 53 -13.92 -13.29 43.51
N PHE A 54 -13.87 -12.08 42.94
CA PHE A 54 -14.45 -11.77 41.64
C PHE A 54 -13.68 -10.64 40.96
N THR A 55 -13.80 -10.58 39.63
CA THR A 55 -13.39 -9.42 38.83
C THR A 55 -14.63 -8.86 38.12
N SER A 56 -14.57 -7.64 37.61
CA SER A 56 -15.67 -7.09 36.79
C SER A 56 -15.30 -7.16 35.30
N ARG A 57 -16.27 -7.45 34.44
CA ARG A 57 -16.10 -7.50 32.96
C ARG A 57 -16.04 -6.08 32.41
N MET A 58 -14.83 -5.55 32.27
CA MET A 58 -14.61 -4.15 31.97
C MET A 58 -14.54 -3.92 30.46
N SER A 59 -15.11 -2.80 30.03
CA SER A 59 -15.04 -2.37 28.65
C SER A 59 -14.80 -0.87 28.55
N PHE A 60 -14.27 -0.43 27.42
CA PHE A 60 -14.15 0.98 27.09
C PHE A 60 -14.53 1.22 25.63
N ASP A 61 -14.95 2.45 25.32
CA ASP A 61 -15.34 2.92 23.99
C ASP A 61 -16.19 1.89 23.22
N GLY A 62 -17.31 1.50 23.83
CA GLY A 62 -18.16 0.42 23.34
C GLY A 62 -17.78 -0.92 23.96
N SER A 63 -17.16 -1.81 23.19
CA SER A 63 -16.94 -3.21 23.56
C SER A 63 -15.46 -3.61 23.66
N ASN A 64 -14.53 -2.66 23.64
CA ASN A 64 -13.11 -3.00 23.76
C ASN A 64 -12.81 -3.48 25.18
N THR A 65 -12.10 -4.61 25.31
CA THR A 65 -11.84 -5.24 26.60
C THR A 65 -10.84 -4.44 27.43
N ALA A 66 -11.20 -4.18 28.68
CA ALA A 66 -10.31 -3.67 29.70
C ALA A 66 -10.14 -4.69 30.83
N TYR A 67 -9.09 -4.52 31.61
CA TYR A 67 -8.78 -5.35 32.76
C TYR A 67 -8.40 -4.52 33.97
N CYS A 68 -8.82 -4.99 35.14
CA CYS A 68 -8.21 -4.63 36.40
C CYS A 68 -6.76 -5.12 36.45
N VAL A 69 -5.80 -4.28 36.84
CA VAL A 69 -4.42 -4.72 37.11
C VAL A 69 -4.07 -4.79 38.61
N GLU A 70 -4.97 -4.36 39.50
CA GLU A 70 -4.75 -4.36 40.95
C GLU A 70 -5.96 -4.99 41.69
N PRO A 71 -6.05 -6.34 41.80
CA PRO A 71 -7.25 -7.04 42.28
C PRO A 71 -7.72 -6.63 43.69
N LEU A 72 -6.80 -6.21 44.55
CA LEU A 72 -7.07 -5.79 45.93
C LEU A 72 -7.69 -4.38 46.05
N LYS A 73 -7.71 -3.60 44.97
CA LYS A 73 -8.27 -2.24 44.95
C LYS A 73 -9.68 -2.23 44.36
N LYS A 74 -10.48 -1.26 44.79
CA LYS A 74 -11.86 -1.09 44.31
C LYS A 74 -11.90 -0.78 42.81
N THR A 75 -12.86 -1.39 42.12
CA THR A 75 -13.17 -1.09 40.72
C THR A 75 -13.70 0.34 40.60
N PRO A 76 -13.18 1.17 39.68
CA PRO A 76 -13.68 2.53 39.46
C PRO A 76 -15.13 2.50 38.95
N SER A 77 -15.84 3.61 39.15
CA SER A 77 -17.20 3.76 38.60
C SER A 77 -17.18 3.94 37.09
N SER A 78 -18.23 3.53 36.37
CA SER A 78 -18.34 3.85 34.93
C SER A 78 -18.30 5.37 34.71
N GLY A 79 -17.61 5.83 33.66
CA GLY A 79 -17.40 7.26 33.44
C GLY A 79 -16.33 7.55 32.39
N SER A 80 -16.01 8.83 32.23
CA SER A 80 -14.93 9.28 31.34
C SER A 80 -13.63 9.46 32.12
N TYR A 81 -12.54 8.91 31.60
CA TYR A 81 -11.24 8.91 32.26
C TYR A 81 -10.11 9.26 31.30
N SER A 82 -9.13 10.02 31.77
CA SER A 82 -7.86 10.15 31.05
C SER A 82 -7.05 8.85 31.09
N TYR A 83 -6.23 8.64 30.06
CA TYR A 83 -5.39 7.46 29.95
C TYR A 83 -3.98 7.81 29.47
N ASP A 84 -3.03 6.94 29.81
CA ASP A 84 -1.66 7.00 29.34
C ASP A 84 -1.40 5.84 28.37
N LEU A 85 -0.84 6.15 27.21
CA LEU A 85 -0.45 5.11 26.24
C LEU A 85 0.74 4.31 26.78
N LEU A 86 0.65 2.99 26.62
CA LEU A 86 1.76 2.08 26.92
C LEU A 86 2.81 2.17 25.81
N SER A 87 4.09 2.15 26.21
CA SER A 87 5.20 2.14 25.27
C SER A 87 5.23 0.86 24.41
N GLN A 88 5.88 0.94 23.25
CA GLN A 88 5.97 -0.17 22.29
C GLN A 88 6.55 -1.46 22.91
N ASN A 89 7.49 -1.32 23.84
CA ASN A 89 8.17 -2.42 24.53
C ASN A 89 7.50 -2.86 25.83
N SER A 90 6.33 -2.31 26.18
CA SER A 90 5.63 -2.65 27.41
C SER A 90 5.19 -4.12 27.41
N PRO A 91 5.58 -4.93 28.42
CA PRO A 91 5.07 -6.28 28.57
C PRO A 91 3.54 -6.33 28.72
N LEU A 92 2.96 -5.30 29.33
CA LEU A 92 1.51 -5.16 29.49
C LEU A 92 0.83 -4.90 28.14
N ARG A 93 1.43 -4.09 27.26
CA ARG A 93 0.93 -3.89 25.88
C ARG A 93 0.91 -5.22 25.13
N LYS A 94 1.99 -6.01 25.23
CA LYS A 94 2.06 -7.34 24.61
C LYS A 94 1.01 -8.30 25.16
N ALA A 95 0.80 -8.31 26.47
CA ALA A 95 -0.23 -9.13 27.10
C ALA A 95 -1.63 -8.78 26.57
N LEU A 96 -1.99 -7.49 26.53
CA LEU A 96 -3.30 -7.04 26.06
C LEU A 96 -3.58 -7.43 24.59
N TYR A 97 -2.54 -7.50 23.74
CA TYR A 97 -2.69 -7.97 22.36
C TYR A 97 -3.06 -9.47 22.26
N TYR A 98 -2.53 -10.28 23.19
CA TYR A 98 -2.62 -11.75 23.14
C TYR A 98 -3.61 -12.36 24.15
N LEU A 99 -4.25 -11.54 24.97
CA LEU A 99 -5.30 -11.94 25.92
C LEU A 99 -6.71 -11.63 25.37
N ASN A 100 -7.73 -12.17 26.04
CA ASN A 100 -9.13 -12.06 25.61
C ASN A 100 -9.53 -10.60 25.26
N GLY A 101 -10.03 -10.39 24.04
CA GLY A 101 -10.31 -9.05 23.51
C GLY A 101 -9.19 -8.40 22.71
N GLY A 102 -8.03 -9.04 22.59
CA GLY A 102 -6.97 -8.69 21.65
C GLY A 102 -6.99 -9.54 20.37
N TYR A 103 -6.49 -9.00 19.27
CA TYR A 103 -6.45 -9.72 17.98
C TYR A 103 -5.55 -10.97 18.03
N GLY A 104 -4.39 -10.87 18.70
CA GLY A 104 -3.47 -11.99 18.87
C GLY A 104 -4.07 -13.13 19.71
N TYR A 105 -5.04 -12.83 20.58
CA TYR A 105 -5.75 -13.88 21.31
C TYR A 105 -6.52 -14.80 20.37
N ASP A 106 -7.39 -14.23 19.53
CA ASP A 106 -8.23 -15.00 18.62
C ASP A 106 -7.41 -15.79 17.59
N LYS A 107 -6.28 -15.23 17.14
CA LYS A 107 -5.48 -15.83 16.06
C LYS A 107 -4.38 -16.79 16.53
N VAL A 108 -3.88 -16.64 17.76
CA VAL A 108 -2.67 -17.36 18.21
C VAL A 108 -2.88 -18.10 19.53
N VAL A 109 -3.54 -17.47 20.51
CA VAL A 109 -3.52 -17.96 21.89
C VAL A 109 -4.75 -18.81 22.24
N LYS A 110 -5.94 -18.40 21.79
CA LYS A 110 -7.23 -18.97 22.21
C LYS A 110 -7.29 -20.49 22.04
N ASP A 111 -7.09 -20.98 20.82
CA ASP A 111 -7.23 -22.42 20.53
C ASP A 111 -6.13 -23.25 21.19
N LYS A 112 -4.94 -22.67 21.38
CA LYS A 112 -3.78 -23.38 21.93
C LYS A 112 -3.81 -23.49 23.47
N TYR A 113 -4.24 -22.44 24.16
CA TYR A 113 -4.10 -22.35 25.62
C TYR A 113 -5.43 -22.36 26.38
N PHE A 114 -6.54 -22.02 25.71
CA PHE A 114 -7.86 -21.85 26.32
C PHE A 114 -8.90 -22.86 25.80
N SER A 115 -8.48 -23.92 25.11
CA SER A 115 -9.39 -25.02 24.77
C SER A 115 -10.03 -25.60 26.04
N GLY A 116 -11.37 -25.66 26.07
CA GLY A 116 -12.16 -26.11 27.22
C GLY A 116 -12.40 -25.04 28.31
N TRP A 117 -11.86 -23.83 28.17
CA TRP A 117 -12.14 -22.70 29.05
C TRP A 117 -13.29 -21.86 28.49
N SER A 118 -14.23 -21.43 29.34
CA SER A 118 -15.28 -20.48 28.94
C SER A 118 -14.70 -19.09 28.64
N ASP A 119 -15.48 -18.24 27.97
CA ASP A 119 -15.11 -16.83 27.76
C ASP A 119 -14.84 -16.11 29.08
N ASP A 120 -15.74 -16.28 30.06
CA ASP A 120 -15.61 -15.68 31.39
C ASP A 120 -14.36 -16.16 32.12
N ASN A 121 -14.06 -17.47 32.09
CA ASN A 121 -12.86 -17.97 32.75
C ASN A 121 -11.58 -17.52 32.01
N SER A 122 -11.63 -17.42 30.67
CA SER A 122 -10.53 -16.89 29.87
C SER A 122 -10.27 -15.41 30.17
N TYR A 123 -11.33 -14.63 30.36
CA TYR A 123 -11.25 -13.25 30.80
C TYR A 123 -10.66 -13.15 32.22
N VAL A 124 -11.10 -13.98 33.16
CA VAL A 124 -10.53 -14.04 34.52
C VAL A 124 -9.03 -14.36 34.47
N ILE A 125 -8.61 -15.35 33.69
CA ILE A 125 -7.18 -15.66 33.53
C ILE A 125 -6.43 -14.46 32.94
N GLY A 126 -7.00 -13.78 31.94
CA GLY A 126 -6.42 -12.56 31.39
C GLY A 126 -6.23 -11.47 32.44
N HIS A 127 -7.22 -11.28 33.32
CA HIS A 127 -7.12 -10.38 34.47
C HIS A 127 -5.94 -10.73 35.40
N LEU A 128 -5.77 -12.01 35.73
CA LEU A 128 -4.65 -12.47 36.57
C LEU A 128 -3.29 -12.24 35.88
N VAL A 129 -3.20 -12.49 34.57
CA VAL A 129 -1.98 -12.26 33.78
C VAL A 129 -1.59 -10.80 33.77
N VAL A 130 -2.52 -9.88 33.49
CA VAL A 130 -2.19 -8.45 33.45
C VAL A 130 -1.84 -7.91 34.83
N ALA A 131 -2.47 -8.40 35.91
CA ALA A 131 -2.14 -8.02 37.28
C ALA A 131 -0.73 -8.49 37.66
N TYR A 132 -0.38 -9.73 37.32
CA TYR A 132 0.96 -10.30 37.54
C TYR A 132 2.05 -9.51 36.79
N ILE A 133 1.81 -9.18 35.52
CA ILE A 133 2.76 -8.40 34.70
C ILE A 133 2.90 -6.97 35.23
N TYR A 134 1.79 -6.33 35.59
CA TYR A 134 1.80 -4.97 36.15
C TYR A 134 2.55 -4.91 37.49
N ALA A 135 2.47 -5.97 38.28
CA ALA A 135 3.22 -6.15 39.52
C ALA A 135 4.71 -6.50 39.32
N GLY A 136 5.24 -6.42 38.10
CA GLY A 136 6.64 -6.72 37.81
C GLY A 136 6.96 -8.22 37.80
N ASN A 137 5.98 -9.06 37.44
CA ASN A 137 6.07 -10.52 37.45
C ASN A 137 6.31 -11.10 38.87
N SER A 138 5.65 -10.52 39.88
CA SER A 138 5.69 -10.99 41.27
C SER A 138 4.33 -11.50 41.73
N ALA A 139 4.30 -12.73 42.25
CA ALA A 139 3.10 -13.35 42.82
C ALA A 139 2.75 -12.80 44.22
N ASP A 140 3.70 -12.16 44.90
CA ASP A 140 3.57 -11.71 46.30
C ASP A 140 2.78 -10.40 46.49
N THR A 141 2.30 -9.82 45.38
CA THR A 141 1.66 -8.50 45.32
C THR A 141 0.13 -8.55 45.40
N GLY A 142 -0.45 -9.73 45.55
CA GLY A 142 -1.90 -9.93 45.51
C GLY A 142 -2.48 -10.05 44.09
N ALA A 143 -1.64 -10.18 43.06
CA ALA A 143 -2.08 -10.41 41.68
C ALA A 143 -3.01 -11.63 41.51
N PHE A 144 -2.86 -12.63 42.38
CA PHE A 144 -3.65 -13.86 42.38
C PHE A 144 -4.68 -13.95 43.52
N HIS A 145 -5.06 -12.82 44.13
CA HIS A 145 -5.95 -12.82 45.28
C HIS A 145 -7.27 -13.56 45.01
N GLY A 146 -7.56 -14.57 45.85
CA GLY A 146 -8.75 -15.41 45.78
C GLY A 146 -8.82 -16.38 44.60
N ALA A 147 -7.79 -16.44 43.75
CA ALA A 147 -7.75 -17.33 42.59
C ALA A 147 -7.51 -18.79 42.99
N PRO A 148 -8.26 -19.75 42.42
CA PRO A 148 -7.93 -21.17 42.56
C PRO A 148 -6.57 -21.49 41.93
N GLN A 149 -5.87 -22.50 42.46
CA GLN A 149 -4.54 -22.86 41.97
C GLN A 149 -4.52 -23.15 40.46
N SER A 150 -5.55 -23.80 39.92
CA SER A 150 -5.66 -24.09 38.48
C SER A 150 -5.71 -22.83 37.60
N TYR A 151 -6.26 -21.72 38.11
CA TYR A 151 -6.29 -20.44 37.41
C TYR A 151 -4.93 -19.74 37.48
N ILE A 152 -4.24 -19.86 38.63
CA ILE A 152 -2.89 -19.33 38.84
C ILE A 152 -1.91 -20.03 37.90
N ASP A 153 -1.91 -21.36 37.88
CA ASP A 153 -1.04 -22.17 37.03
C ASP A 153 -1.26 -21.82 35.55
N LYS A 154 -2.53 -21.69 35.14
CA LYS A 154 -2.87 -21.29 33.77
C LYS A 154 -2.46 -19.86 33.46
N ALA A 155 -2.61 -18.91 34.39
CA ALA A 155 -2.16 -17.54 34.20
C ALA A 155 -0.64 -17.46 34.02
N LEU A 156 0.13 -18.19 34.83
CA LEU A 156 1.60 -18.25 34.71
C LEU A 156 2.04 -18.91 33.40
N GLU A 157 1.37 -19.99 32.99
CA GLU A 157 1.59 -20.64 31.69
C GLU A 157 1.37 -19.67 30.53
N VAL A 158 0.24 -18.95 30.52
CA VAL A 158 -0.12 -17.99 29.47
C VAL A 158 0.82 -16.78 29.48
N ALA A 159 1.17 -16.24 30.66
CA ALA A 159 2.11 -15.14 30.78
C ALA A 159 3.48 -15.50 30.19
N SER A 160 4.00 -16.69 30.52
CA SER A 160 5.24 -17.23 29.97
C SER A 160 5.16 -17.44 28.45
N ALA A 161 4.05 -18.01 27.96
CA ALA A 161 3.82 -18.20 26.53
C ALA A 161 3.83 -16.86 25.77
N ILE A 162 3.13 -15.85 26.27
CA ILE A 162 3.06 -14.51 25.67
C ILE A 162 4.44 -13.86 25.61
N GLN A 163 5.30 -14.04 26.61
CA GLN A 163 6.66 -13.49 26.58
C GLN A 163 7.44 -13.99 25.36
N GLY A 164 7.26 -15.25 24.95
CA GLY A 164 7.91 -15.85 23.78
C GLY A 164 7.30 -15.54 22.41
N LEU A 165 6.12 -14.89 22.35
CA LEU A 165 5.47 -14.54 21.08
C LEU A 165 6.14 -13.32 20.40
N PRO A 166 5.87 -13.05 19.11
CA PRO A 166 6.31 -11.80 18.47
C PRO A 166 5.78 -10.54 19.19
N ASN A 167 6.42 -9.40 18.97
CA ASN A 167 5.87 -8.14 19.46
C ASN A 167 4.59 -7.76 18.69
N PRO A 168 3.62 -7.08 19.32
CA PRO A 168 2.45 -6.59 18.62
C PRO A 168 2.83 -5.60 17.49
N PRO A 169 2.02 -5.52 16.43
CA PRO A 169 2.18 -4.54 15.34
C PRO A 169 2.41 -3.13 15.87
N GLU A 170 3.20 -2.30 15.20
CA GLU A 170 3.58 -0.98 15.70
C GLU A 170 2.37 -0.08 15.95
N GLY A 171 1.36 -0.15 15.09
CA GLY A 171 0.13 0.62 15.22
C GLY A 171 -0.83 0.12 16.30
N PHE A 172 -0.60 -1.07 16.89
CA PHE A 172 -1.44 -1.56 17.99
C PHE A 172 -1.28 -0.68 19.24
N ARG A 173 -2.39 -0.10 19.69
CA ARG A 173 -2.43 0.80 20.85
C ARG A 173 -3.01 0.12 22.07
N ALA A 174 -2.32 0.29 23.19
CA ALA A 174 -2.76 -0.11 24.52
C ALA A 174 -2.47 1.02 25.51
N PHE A 175 -3.19 1.04 26.62
CA PHE A 175 -3.14 2.12 27.60
C PHE A 175 -3.34 1.62 29.03
N ILE A 176 -3.09 2.53 29.96
CA ILE A 176 -3.53 2.44 31.35
C ILE A 176 -4.38 3.65 31.73
N VAL A 177 -5.36 3.43 32.59
CA VAL A 177 -6.10 4.50 33.30
C VAL A 177 -5.63 4.48 34.74
N PRO A 178 -4.89 5.51 35.19
CA PRO A 178 -4.44 5.60 36.57
C PRO A 178 -5.62 5.64 37.55
N GLY A 179 -5.58 4.81 38.58
CA GLY A 179 -6.74 4.58 39.44
C GLY A 179 -7.22 5.75 40.31
N GLN A 180 -6.41 6.80 40.53
CA GLN A 180 -6.75 7.99 41.37
C GLN A 180 -7.53 7.66 42.68
N GLY A 181 -7.10 6.63 43.42
CA GLY A 181 -7.76 6.14 44.65
C GLY A 181 -8.61 4.87 44.46
N SER A 182 -8.87 4.49 43.21
CA SER A 182 -9.35 3.17 42.77
C SER A 182 -8.21 2.35 42.15
N GLN A 183 -8.51 1.16 41.64
CA GLN A 183 -7.54 0.33 40.93
C GLN A 183 -7.16 0.95 39.57
N THR A 184 -5.93 0.70 39.10
CA THR A 184 -5.51 1.00 37.73
C THR A 184 -6.16 0.03 36.75
N ILE A 185 -6.58 0.53 35.60
CA ILE A 185 -7.17 -0.26 34.51
C ILE A 185 -6.19 -0.31 33.34
N ALA A 186 -6.10 -1.44 32.66
CA ALA A 186 -5.34 -1.58 31.42
C ALA A 186 -6.27 -2.03 30.29
N GLY A 187 -6.10 -1.49 29.09
CA GLY A 187 -6.96 -1.82 27.95
C GLY A 187 -6.25 -1.62 26.61
N SER A 188 -6.83 -2.19 25.56
CA SER A 188 -6.33 -2.04 24.19
C SER A 188 -7.46 -2.10 23.18
N TRP A 189 -7.33 -1.35 22.10
CA TRP A 189 -8.32 -1.39 21.02
C TRP A 189 -8.15 -2.67 20.20
N TYR A 190 -9.26 -3.32 19.85
CA TYR A 190 -9.21 -4.44 18.92
C TYR A 190 -8.80 -3.91 17.55
N GLN A 191 -7.64 -4.35 17.07
CA GLN A 191 -7.07 -3.90 15.81
C GLN A 191 -6.62 -5.10 15.00
N VAL A 192 -7.26 -5.28 13.85
CA VAL A 192 -6.76 -6.20 12.82
C VAL A 192 -5.58 -5.49 12.15
N PRO A 193 -4.37 -6.08 12.17
CA PRO A 193 -3.20 -5.45 11.59
C PRO A 193 -3.19 -5.66 10.07
N ASN A 194 -4.09 -4.96 9.39
CA ASN A 194 -4.22 -5.01 7.94
C ASN A 194 -2.98 -4.42 7.24
N GLY A 195 -2.76 -4.83 6.00
CA GLY A 195 -1.80 -4.23 5.08
C GLY A 195 -2.46 -3.76 3.78
N TRP A 196 -1.64 -3.34 2.82
CA TRP A 196 -2.10 -2.80 1.53
C TRP A 196 -1.29 -3.33 0.37
N ILE A 197 -1.88 -3.25 -0.82
CA ILE A 197 -1.20 -3.48 -2.09
C ILE A 197 -1.18 -2.17 -2.87
N GLU A 198 -0.01 -1.80 -3.38
CA GLU A 198 0.14 -0.78 -4.41
C GLU A 198 0.53 -1.43 -5.72
N LEU A 199 -0.27 -1.15 -6.76
CA LEU A 199 -0.06 -1.64 -8.11
C LEU A 199 0.55 -0.53 -8.96
N LYS A 200 1.58 -0.88 -9.71
CA LYS A 200 2.18 -0.01 -10.73
C LYS A 200 2.19 -0.73 -12.07
N LYS A 201 1.31 -0.28 -12.97
CA LYS A 201 1.27 -0.67 -14.38
C LYS A 201 2.28 0.13 -15.20
N SER A 202 2.90 -0.54 -16.16
CA SER A 202 3.86 0.03 -17.10
C SER A 202 3.68 -0.53 -18.51
N SER A 203 4.24 0.15 -19.51
CA SER A 203 4.28 -0.34 -20.88
C SER A 203 5.50 -1.23 -21.12
N ALA A 204 5.31 -2.38 -21.78
CA ALA A 204 6.39 -3.25 -22.23
C ALA A 204 7.20 -2.63 -23.38
N ASN A 205 6.64 -1.63 -24.06
CA ASN A 205 7.27 -0.97 -25.20
C ASN A 205 6.91 0.52 -25.23
N GLY A 206 7.63 1.29 -24.41
CA GLY A 206 7.48 2.75 -24.34
C GLY A 206 7.72 3.43 -25.69
N SER A 207 8.59 2.87 -26.55
CA SER A 207 8.87 3.47 -27.87
C SER A 207 7.63 3.56 -28.78
N VAL A 208 6.64 2.68 -28.60
CA VAL A 208 5.37 2.67 -29.33
C VAL A 208 4.29 3.52 -28.66
N SER A 209 4.31 3.58 -27.33
CA SER A 209 3.17 4.08 -26.54
C SER A 209 3.41 5.45 -25.88
N ASP A 210 4.65 5.78 -25.51
CA ASP A 210 4.95 6.99 -24.76
C ASP A 210 4.69 8.25 -25.62
N GLY A 211 3.93 9.19 -25.05
CA GLY A 211 3.56 10.44 -25.73
C GLY A 211 2.50 10.27 -26.84
N ASN A 212 2.01 9.05 -27.08
CA ASN A 212 0.96 8.80 -28.07
C ASN A 212 -0.44 8.79 -27.40
N PRO A 213 -1.37 9.69 -27.77
CA PRO A 213 -2.69 9.80 -27.15
C PRO A 213 -3.61 8.58 -27.39
N ASN A 214 -3.22 7.64 -28.26
CA ASN A 214 -3.93 6.39 -28.47
C ASN A 214 -3.69 5.37 -27.35
N TYR A 215 -2.73 5.65 -26.45
CA TYR A 215 -2.40 4.81 -25.31
C TYR A 215 -2.70 5.56 -24.00
N SER A 216 -3.13 4.82 -22.99
CA SER A 216 -3.24 5.33 -21.63
C SER A 216 -2.97 4.20 -20.64
N LEU A 217 -2.26 4.51 -19.55
CA LEU A 217 -2.16 3.60 -18.41
C LEU A 217 -3.39 3.69 -17.49
N LYS A 218 -4.24 4.71 -17.68
CA LYS A 218 -5.48 4.94 -16.90
C LYS A 218 -6.56 3.95 -17.28
N GLY A 219 -7.30 3.48 -16.27
CA GLY A 219 -8.53 2.73 -16.48
C GLY A 219 -8.34 1.23 -16.69
N ALA A 220 -7.13 0.69 -16.54
CA ALA A 220 -6.94 -0.75 -16.45
C ALA A 220 -7.55 -1.23 -15.13
N VAL A 221 -8.32 -2.31 -15.18
CA VAL A 221 -9.01 -2.86 -14.01
C VAL A 221 -8.34 -4.16 -13.60
N TYR A 222 -7.89 -4.22 -12.35
CA TYR A 222 -7.29 -5.40 -11.75
C TYR A 222 -8.19 -5.96 -10.65
N GLY A 223 -8.25 -7.29 -10.52
CA GLY A 223 -8.86 -7.97 -9.38
C GLY A 223 -7.79 -8.48 -8.43
N ILE A 224 -8.01 -8.28 -7.12
CA ILE A 224 -7.22 -8.89 -6.05
C ILE A 224 -7.98 -10.12 -5.55
N TYR A 225 -7.33 -11.28 -5.60
CA TYR A 225 -7.91 -12.57 -5.23
C TYR A 225 -7.17 -13.21 -4.07
N GLN A 226 -7.92 -13.90 -3.21
CA GLN A 226 -7.38 -14.86 -2.24
C GLN A 226 -7.96 -16.23 -2.58
N GLY A 227 -7.12 -17.14 -3.06
CA GLY A 227 -7.61 -18.34 -3.76
C GLY A 227 -8.45 -17.95 -4.98
N GLU A 228 -9.70 -18.42 -5.04
CA GLU A 228 -10.65 -18.10 -6.12
C GLU A 228 -11.56 -16.90 -5.79
N LYS A 229 -11.57 -16.44 -4.54
CA LYS A 229 -12.45 -15.35 -4.10
C LYS A 229 -11.89 -14.00 -4.53
N LEU A 230 -12.69 -13.22 -5.24
CA LEU A 230 -12.40 -11.80 -5.51
C LEU A 230 -12.61 -10.99 -4.23
N ILE A 231 -11.57 -10.31 -3.77
CA ILE A 231 -11.56 -9.52 -2.54
C ILE A 231 -11.86 -8.06 -2.85
N GLN A 232 -11.13 -7.48 -3.81
CA GLN A 232 -11.27 -6.08 -4.23
C GLN A 232 -10.95 -5.91 -5.71
N LYS A 233 -11.40 -4.79 -6.30
CA LYS A 233 -10.99 -4.34 -7.63
C LYS A 233 -10.20 -3.04 -7.52
N LEU A 234 -9.17 -2.91 -8.33
CA LEU A 234 -8.36 -1.71 -8.49
C LEU A 234 -8.56 -1.15 -9.89
N THR A 235 -8.50 0.17 -10.03
CA THR A 235 -8.48 0.84 -11.32
C THR A 235 -7.30 1.79 -11.35
N THR A 236 -6.47 1.68 -12.38
CA THR A 236 -5.26 2.49 -12.50
C THR A 236 -5.58 3.94 -12.84
N ASP A 237 -4.82 4.85 -12.23
CA ASP A 237 -4.81 6.28 -12.55
C ASP A 237 -3.97 6.59 -13.80
N GLU A 238 -3.81 7.88 -14.11
CA GLU A 238 -3.04 8.38 -15.26
C GLU A 238 -1.57 7.94 -15.27
N ASN A 239 -1.02 7.67 -14.09
CA ASN A 239 0.35 7.20 -13.92
C ASN A 239 0.45 5.67 -13.90
N GLY A 240 -0.65 4.95 -14.15
CA GLY A 240 -0.70 3.50 -14.00
C GLY A 240 -0.69 3.01 -12.55
N TYR A 241 -0.94 3.89 -11.58
CA TYR A 241 -0.94 3.55 -10.16
C TYR A 241 -2.34 3.21 -9.66
N ALA A 242 -2.44 2.24 -8.76
CA ALA A 242 -3.64 1.99 -7.98
C ALA A 242 -3.27 1.44 -6.60
N ARG A 243 -4.13 1.65 -5.60
CA ARG A 243 -3.93 1.16 -4.23
C ARG A 243 -5.18 0.47 -3.71
N SER A 244 -4.99 -0.64 -3.00
CA SER A 244 -6.08 -1.35 -2.33
C SER A 244 -6.59 -0.62 -1.09
N GLY A 245 -7.78 -0.99 -0.65
CA GLY A 245 -8.18 -0.79 0.74
C GLY A 245 -7.39 -1.70 1.68
N GLU A 246 -7.82 -1.75 2.93
CA GLU A 246 -7.25 -2.66 3.93
C GLU A 246 -7.45 -4.13 3.52
N LEU A 247 -6.40 -4.93 3.74
CA LEU A 247 -6.37 -6.36 3.48
C LEU A 247 -5.77 -7.08 4.68
N GLU A 248 -6.37 -8.19 5.09
CA GLU A 248 -5.76 -9.05 6.10
C GLU A 248 -4.42 -9.61 5.59
N GLU A 249 -3.48 -9.85 6.51
CA GLU A 249 -2.21 -10.50 6.21
C GLU A 249 -2.42 -11.84 5.50
N GLY A 250 -1.65 -12.08 4.43
CA GLY A 250 -1.72 -13.33 3.68
C GLY A 250 -1.26 -13.21 2.24
N ASP A 251 -1.37 -14.31 1.50
CA ASP A 251 -1.02 -14.40 0.09
C ASP A 251 -2.21 -14.10 -0.82
N TYR A 252 -1.97 -13.23 -1.80
CA TYR A 252 -2.95 -12.78 -2.78
C TYR A 252 -2.43 -12.96 -4.21
N THR A 253 -3.36 -12.93 -5.16
CA THR A 253 -3.09 -12.93 -6.60
C THR A 253 -3.78 -11.75 -7.25
N ILE A 254 -3.04 -10.99 -8.05
CA ILE A 254 -3.56 -9.89 -8.86
C ILE A 254 -3.71 -10.39 -10.29
N LYS A 255 -4.87 -10.13 -10.90
CA LYS A 255 -5.15 -10.45 -12.31
C LYS A 255 -5.74 -9.24 -13.00
N GLU A 256 -5.29 -8.94 -14.20
CA GLU A 256 -5.95 -7.92 -15.02
C GLU A 256 -7.28 -8.47 -15.55
N LEU A 257 -8.34 -7.68 -15.42
CA LEU A 257 -9.69 -8.01 -15.84
C LEU A 257 -10.05 -7.30 -17.14
N SER A 258 -9.58 -6.07 -17.31
CA SER A 258 -9.72 -5.30 -18.55
C SER A 258 -8.53 -4.35 -18.70
N SER A 259 -7.96 -4.29 -19.90
CA SER A 259 -6.83 -3.44 -20.20
C SER A 259 -7.25 -1.98 -20.32
N SER A 260 -6.27 -1.10 -20.14
CA SER A 260 -6.43 0.31 -20.47
C SER A 260 -6.30 0.54 -21.98
N LYS A 261 -6.70 1.74 -22.42
CA LYS A 261 -6.72 2.13 -23.84
C LYS A 261 -5.38 1.84 -24.52
N GLY A 262 -5.41 1.09 -25.63
CA GLY A 262 -4.26 0.79 -26.49
C GLY A 262 -3.38 -0.38 -26.01
N TYR A 263 -3.76 -1.10 -24.95
CA TYR A 263 -2.99 -2.22 -24.41
C TYR A 263 -3.73 -3.56 -24.54
N ILE A 264 -2.97 -4.63 -24.69
CA ILE A 264 -3.45 -6.01 -24.63
C ILE A 264 -3.54 -6.42 -23.16
N VAL A 265 -4.67 -7.00 -22.75
CA VAL A 265 -4.87 -7.56 -21.40
C VAL A 265 -3.75 -8.54 -21.06
N ASP A 266 -3.10 -8.32 -19.92
CA ASP A 266 -2.18 -9.28 -19.34
C ASP A 266 -2.95 -10.44 -18.70
N THR A 267 -2.84 -11.62 -19.32
CA THR A 267 -3.49 -12.84 -18.82
C THR A 267 -2.72 -13.51 -17.67
N LYS A 268 -1.56 -12.98 -17.27
CA LYS A 268 -0.77 -13.54 -16.17
C LYS A 268 -1.37 -13.24 -14.81
N ALA A 269 -1.18 -14.18 -13.90
CA ALA A 269 -1.50 -14.02 -12.50
C ALA A 269 -0.25 -13.59 -11.73
N HIS A 270 -0.32 -12.45 -11.04
CA HIS A 270 0.80 -11.88 -10.27
C HIS A 270 0.61 -12.15 -8.78
N LYS A 271 1.52 -12.91 -8.17
CA LYS A 271 1.46 -13.21 -6.73
C LYS A 271 2.00 -12.04 -5.91
N VAL A 272 1.35 -11.75 -4.79
CA VAL A 272 1.79 -10.74 -3.82
C VAL A 272 1.43 -11.18 -2.42
N THR A 273 2.35 -11.01 -1.47
CA THR A 273 2.10 -11.28 -0.05
C THR A 273 1.86 -9.96 0.66
N VAL A 274 0.74 -9.82 1.35
CA VAL A 274 0.42 -8.69 2.22
C VAL A 274 0.92 -9.02 3.62
N LYS A 275 1.64 -8.07 4.23
CA LYS A 275 2.09 -8.14 5.62
C LYS A 275 1.38 -7.08 6.44
N ALA A 276 1.22 -7.38 7.73
CA ALA A 276 0.66 -6.46 8.70
C ALA A 276 1.33 -5.07 8.66
N GLU A 277 0.49 -4.04 8.57
CA GLU A 277 0.87 -2.61 8.59
C GLU A 277 1.89 -2.21 7.53
N GLN A 278 2.02 -3.01 6.46
CA GLN A 278 2.95 -2.77 5.36
C GLN A 278 2.21 -2.62 4.03
N THR A 279 2.87 -1.95 3.09
CA THR A 279 2.40 -1.82 1.71
C THR A 279 3.27 -2.67 0.80
N SER A 280 2.67 -3.65 0.14
CA SER A 280 3.34 -4.52 -0.82
C SER A 280 3.22 -3.97 -2.23
N ALA A 281 4.33 -3.91 -2.96
CA ALA A 281 4.36 -3.43 -4.33
C ALA A 281 4.10 -4.57 -5.33
N ALA A 282 3.24 -4.31 -6.32
CA ALA A 282 2.99 -5.17 -7.47
C ALA A 282 3.25 -4.40 -8.77
N ASN A 283 4.37 -4.69 -9.42
CA ASN A 283 4.73 -4.09 -10.70
C ASN A 283 4.27 -5.02 -11.83
N VAL A 284 3.45 -4.50 -12.74
CA VAL A 284 2.90 -5.23 -13.88
C VAL A 284 3.20 -4.48 -15.17
N THR A 285 3.27 -5.22 -16.27
CA THR A 285 3.69 -4.66 -17.56
C THR A 285 2.81 -5.21 -18.66
N ASP A 286 2.23 -4.31 -19.44
CA ASP A 286 1.34 -4.65 -20.55
C ASP A 286 1.99 -4.38 -21.90
N ILE A 287 1.57 -5.17 -22.88
CA ILE A 287 2.04 -5.03 -24.26
C ILE A 287 1.14 -4.01 -24.96
N PRO A 288 1.67 -2.87 -25.43
CA PRO A 288 0.90 -1.95 -26.25
C PRO A 288 0.55 -2.62 -27.58
N GLN A 289 -0.71 -2.49 -27.98
CA GLN A 289 -1.16 -2.90 -29.31
C GLN A 289 -0.39 -2.13 -30.37
N ASN A 290 -0.12 -2.77 -31.50
CA ASN A 290 0.54 -2.17 -32.64
C ASN A 290 0.03 -2.85 -33.92
N ASN A 291 0.34 -2.25 -35.07
CA ASN A 291 0.01 -2.80 -36.38
C ASN A 291 1.30 -3.13 -37.13
N PRO A 292 1.75 -4.40 -37.14
CA PRO A 292 2.81 -4.85 -38.03
C PRO A 292 2.37 -4.60 -39.49
N MET A 293 3.15 -3.81 -40.22
CA MET A 293 2.75 -3.34 -41.55
C MET A 293 3.71 -3.86 -42.62
N ASN A 294 3.16 -4.26 -43.77
CA ASN A 294 3.90 -4.42 -45.01
C ASN A 294 3.35 -3.41 -46.04
N LEU A 295 4.01 -2.25 -46.13
CA LEU A 295 3.67 -1.22 -47.12
C LEU A 295 4.69 -1.28 -48.26
N VAL A 296 4.17 -1.38 -49.49
CA VAL A 296 4.96 -1.35 -50.72
C VAL A 296 4.41 -0.28 -51.63
N LEU A 297 5.27 0.62 -52.09
CA LEU A 297 4.97 1.58 -53.15
C LEU A 297 5.68 1.14 -54.42
N GLU A 298 4.96 1.05 -55.53
CA GLU A 298 5.53 0.73 -56.84
C GLU A 298 5.54 1.99 -57.70
N LYS A 299 6.73 2.42 -58.10
CA LYS A 299 6.90 3.57 -58.99
C LYS A 299 6.61 3.14 -60.43
N LEU A 300 5.57 3.71 -61.01
CA LEU A 300 5.24 3.51 -62.42
C LEU A 300 5.89 4.59 -63.29
N ASP A 301 6.30 4.19 -64.48
CA ASP A 301 6.68 5.11 -65.55
C ASP A 301 5.46 5.92 -66.02
N ALA A 302 5.67 7.22 -66.29
CA ALA A 302 4.58 8.17 -66.48
C ALA A 302 3.80 7.92 -67.78
N GLU A 303 4.47 7.44 -68.82
CA GLU A 303 3.90 7.22 -70.16
C GLU A 303 3.33 5.81 -70.27
N THR A 304 4.11 4.79 -69.91
CA THR A 304 3.74 3.39 -70.10
C THR A 304 2.80 2.86 -69.02
N LYS A 305 2.73 3.56 -67.87
CA LYS A 305 2.02 3.12 -66.65
C LYS A 305 2.50 1.76 -66.12
N LYS A 306 3.71 1.33 -66.48
CA LYS A 306 4.32 0.07 -66.06
C LYS A 306 5.45 0.30 -65.05
N ALA A 307 5.72 -0.70 -64.22
CA ALA A 307 6.86 -0.74 -63.30
C ALA A 307 8.16 -1.16 -64.03
N SER A 308 8.45 -0.52 -65.16
CA SER A 308 9.63 -0.82 -65.97
C SER A 308 10.26 0.46 -66.51
N PRO A 309 11.59 0.65 -66.39
CA PRO A 309 12.25 1.83 -66.95
C PRO A 309 12.25 1.82 -68.48
N GLN A 310 12.28 3.01 -69.08
CA GLN A 310 12.46 3.19 -70.53
C GLN A 310 13.92 3.53 -70.88
N GLY A 311 14.49 2.87 -71.90
CA GLY A 311 15.84 3.13 -72.38
C GLY A 311 16.91 2.93 -71.29
N ALA A 312 17.77 3.94 -71.09
CA ALA A 312 18.80 3.94 -70.05
C ALA A 312 18.31 4.46 -68.68
N ALA A 313 17.01 4.71 -68.50
CA ALA A 313 16.45 5.18 -67.23
C ALA A 313 16.51 4.09 -66.14
N SER A 314 16.40 4.51 -64.88
CA SER A 314 16.31 3.62 -63.73
C SER A 314 15.14 4.03 -62.84
N LEU A 315 14.44 3.04 -62.27
CA LEU A 315 13.43 3.26 -61.24
C LEU A 315 14.02 3.16 -59.83
N ALA A 316 15.32 2.88 -59.69
CA ALA A 316 16.01 2.75 -58.41
C ALA A 316 16.32 4.10 -57.78
N ASN A 317 16.38 4.11 -56.45
CA ASN A 317 16.76 5.26 -55.64
C ASN A 317 15.81 6.48 -55.75
N ALA A 318 14.58 6.29 -56.25
CA ALA A 318 13.56 7.32 -56.13
C ALA A 318 13.17 7.45 -54.65
N GLU A 319 13.32 8.65 -54.10
CA GLU A 319 13.08 8.91 -52.69
C GLU A 319 11.65 9.39 -52.41
N PHE A 320 11.04 8.82 -51.38
CA PHE A 320 9.70 9.12 -50.91
C PHE A 320 9.77 9.51 -49.44
N THR A 321 9.08 10.59 -49.09
CA THR A 321 8.90 10.99 -47.69
C THR A 321 7.61 10.39 -47.15
N VAL A 322 7.73 9.57 -46.10
CA VAL A 322 6.61 9.02 -45.33
C VAL A 322 6.49 9.78 -44.02
N LYS A 323 5.31 10.30 -43.71
CA LYS A 323 5.01 11.03 -42.48
C LYS A 323 3.94 10.29 -41.69
N PHE A 324 4.21 9.99 -40.42
CA PHE A 324 3.26 9.33 -39.52
C PHE A 324 2.68 10.34 -38.53
N TYR A 325 1.36 10.30 -38.35
CA TYR A 325 0.60 11.10 -37.41
C TYR A 325 -0.17 10.18 -36.46
N THR A 326 -0.26 10.56 -35.18
CA THR A 326 -1.00 9.79 -34.16
C THR A 326 -2.50 10.08 -34.15
N GLU A 327 -2.92 11.17 -34.80
CA GLU A 327 -4.32 11.56 -34.95
C GLU A 327 -4.92 10.88 -36.18
N GLN A 328 -6.11 10.31 -36.04
CA GLN A 328 -6.90 9.83 -37.20
C GLN A 328 -7.55 11.02 -37.90
N SER A 329 -7.45 11.06 -39.23
CA SER A 329 -7.96 12.16 -40.07
C SER A 329 -8.37 11.62 -41.44
N ASP A 330 -9.48 12.12 -41.97
CA ASP A 330 -9.97 11.82 -43.33
C ASP A 330 -9.30 12.71 -44.40
N SER A 331 -8.60 13.76 -43.98
CA SER A 331 -7.82 14.66 -44.85
C SER A 331 -6.34 14.67 -44.46
N ASP A 332 -5.47 15.21 -45.33
CA ASP A 332 -4.04 15.31 -45.03
C ASP A 332 -3.81 16.15 -43.75
N PRO A 333 -3.26 15.55 -42.67
CA PRO A 333 -3.00 16.29 -41.43
C PRO A 333 -2.02 17.46 -41.62
N ALA A 334 -1.15 17.40 -42.63
CA ALA A 334 -0.20 18.47 -42.93
C ALA A 334 -0.92 19.75 -43.37
N GLU A 335 -2.01 19.65 -44.11
CA GLU A 335 -2.81 20.81 -44.56
C GLU A 335 -3.49 21.51 -43.37
N ALA A 336 -3.85 20.75 -42.33
CA ALA A 336 -4.35 21.28 -41.06
C ALA A 336 -3.23 21.79 -40.13
N GLY A 337 -1.97 21.86 -40.60
CA GLY A 337 -0.82 22.34 -39.83
C GLY A 337 -0.34 21.38 -38.74
N LYS A 338 -0.77 20.12 -38.76
CA LYS A 338 -0.32 19.11 -37.80
C LYS A 338 1.13 18.73 -38.08
N LYS A 339 1.86 18.41 -37.01
CA LYS A 339 3.25 17.94 -37.11
C LYS A 339 3.28 16.41 -37.08
N PRO A 340 4.06 15.76 -37.95
CA PRO A 340 4.21 14.32 -37.89
C PRO A 340 4.93 13.91 -36.62
N ALA A 341 4.51 12.80 -36.03
CA ALA A 341 5.19 12.17 -34.91
C ALA A 341 6.52 11.54 -35.36
N ARG A 342 6.59 11.02 -36.60
CA ARG A 342 7.82 10.56 -37.25
C ARG A 342 7.80 10.81 -38.75
N THR A 343 8.98 11.01 -39.32
CA THR A 343 9.21 11.19 -40.75
C THR A 343 10.36 10.32 -41.22
N TRP A 344 10.16 9.61 -42.33
CA TRP A 344 11.18 8.77 -42.97
C TRP A 344 11.33 9.14 -44.43
N VAL A 345 12.55 9.09 -44.94
CA VAL A 345 12.87 9.13 -46.37
C VAL A 345 13.28 7.72 -46.78
N LEU A 346 12.53 7.14 -47.69
CA LEU A 346 12.72 5.77 -48.17
C LEU A 346 12.95 5.76 -49.67
N LYS A 347 13.73 4.81 -50.16
CA LYS A 347 14.07 4.70 -51.58
C LYS A 347 13.55 3.42 -52.22
N THR A 348 13.29 3.50 -53.53
CA THR A 348 12.96 2.35 -54.36
C THR A 348 14.19 1.48 -54.67
N ASP A 349 13.95 0.18 -54.82
CA ASP A 349 14.89 -0.78 -55.37
C ASP A 349 14.96 -0.73 -56.90
N VAL A 350 15.76 -1.62 -57.50
CA VAL A 350 15.92 -1.73 -58.96
C VAL A 350 14.65 -2.07 -59.72
N SER A 351 13.65 -2.64 -59.06
CA SER A 351 12.33 -2.93 -59.64
C SER A 351 11.37 -1.75 -59.52
N GLY A 352 11.82 -0.63 -58.94
CA GLY A 352 10.97 0.54 -58.69
C GLY A 352 10.07 0.40 -57.46
N LYS A 353 10.33 -0.58 -56.59
CA LYS A 353 9.53 -0.82 -55.38
C LYS A 353 10.19 -0.25 -54.15
N MET A 354 9.43 0.47 -53.34
CA MET A 354 9.86 0.97 -52.02
C MET A 354 9.10 0.17 -50.96
N HIS A 355 9.85 -0.54 -50.11
CA HIS A 355 9.31 -1.27 -48.98
C HIS A 355 9.44 -0.43 -47.72
N PHE A 356 8.44 -0.42 -46.85
CA PHE A 356 8.53 0.27 -45.55
C PHE A 356 9.36 -0.55 -44.55
N THR A 357 10.64 -0.74 -44.86
CA THR A 357 11.61 -1.51 -44.10
C THR A 357 12.93 -0.77 -43.97
N LYS A 358 13.83 -1.28 -43.12
CA LYS A 358 15.16 -0.70 -42.92
C LYS A 358 16.03 -0.74 -44.18
N ASP A 359 15.81 -1.70 -45.08
CA ASP A 359 16.61 -1.86 -46.30
C ASP A 359 16.37 -0.72 -47.31
N SER A 360 15.16 -0.16 -47.31
CA SER A 360 14.81 1.02 -48.12
C SER A 360 15.11 2.34 -47.41
N PHE A 361 15.62 2.35 -46.17
CA PHE A 361 15.82 3.57 -45.38
C PHE A 361 16.98 4.42 -45.91
N VAL A 362 16.73 5.72 -46.07
CA VAL A 362 17.74 6.72 -46.46
C VAL A 362 18.06 7.66 -45.29
N SER A 363 17.04 8.31 -44.73
CA SER A 363 17.19 9.26 -43.62
C SER A 363 15.87 9.48 -42.88
N GLY A 364 15.90 10.19 -41.75
CA GLY A 364 14.73 10.48 -40.92
C GLY A 364 14.79 9.80 -39.55
N ASP A 365 13.62 9.62 -38.94
CA ASP A 365 13.49 9.04 -37.60
C ASP A 365 13.76 7.54 -37.57
N ALA A 366 14.00 6.97 -36.38
CA ALA A 366 14.02 5.52 -36.22
C ALA A 366 12.64 4.90 -36.56
N PHE A 367 12.59 3.61 -36.90
CA PHE A 367 11.32 2.90 -37.02
C PHE A 367 10.74 2.55 -35.64
N TYR A 368 9.43 2.27 -35.60
CA TYR A 368 8.85 1.54 -34.48
C TYR A 368 9.01 0.05 -34.70
N TYR A 369 9.22 -0.69 -33.62
CA TYR A 369 9.36 -2.13 -33.65
C TYR A 369 8.37 -2.77 -32.68
N THR A 370 7.86 -3.94 -33.04
CA THR A 370 7.06 -4.73 -32.11
C THR A 370 7.91 -5.15 -30.90
N SER A 371 7.29 -5.78 -29.90
CA SER A 371 8.00 -6.28 -28.72
C SER A 371 9.11 -7.29 -29.02
N ASP A 372 9.20 -7.83 -30.25
CA ASP A 372 10.30 -8.67 -30.72
C ASP A 372 11.60 -7.90 -31.05
N GLY A 373 11.53 -6.56 -31.14
CA GLY A 373 12.63 -5.67 -31.50
C GLY A 373 13.12 -5.80 -32.95
N LYS A 374 12.41 -6.52 -33.82
CA LYS A 374 12.84 -6.84 -35.19
C LYS A 374 11.81 -6.45 -36.24
N THR A 375 10.54 -6.71 -35.97
CA THR A 375 9.45 -6.47 -36.90
C THR A 375 9.04 -5.01 -36.86
N VAL A 376 9.16 -4.31 -38.01
CA VAL A 376 8.68 -2.92 -38.14
C VAL A 376 7.16 -2.90 -37.95
N CYS A 377 6.67 -1.95 -37.17
CA CYS A 377 5.24 -1.75 -36.96
C CYS A 377 4.90 -0.27 -36.97
N LEU A 378 3.61 0.03 -36.93
CA LEU A 378 3.09 1.34 -36.56
C LEU A 378 2.34 1.24 -35.23
N PRO A 379 2.42 2.27 -34.38
CA PRO A 379 1.51 2.42 -33.26
C PRO A 379 0.05 2.41 -33.73
N HIS A 380 -0.83 1.94 -32.86
CA HIS A 380 -2.28 1.89 -33.09
C HIS A 380 -2.90 3.30 -33.07
#